data_AF-A0A4Y2LY91-F1
#
_entry.id   AF-A0A4Y2LY91-F1
#
_cell.length_a   1.000
_cell.length_b   1.000
_cell.length_c   1.000
_cell.angle_alpha   90.00
_cell.angle_beta   90.00
_cell.angle_gamma   90.00
#
_symmetry.space_group_name_H-M   'P 1'
#
loop_
_entity.id
_entity.type
_entity.pdbx_description
1 polymer ?
#
loop_
_entity_poly.entity_id
_entity_poly.type
_entity_poly.pdbx_seq_one_letter_code
_entity_poly.pdbx_strand_id
1 'polypeptide(L)'
;WDDFFRILYIKPYARIGPYLVGIVLGYILFRRKEQETRKFGLIALSAGWIIASGLTLACLFGPYHQHFSLATRTFYNAFHHTCFAASLAWVIYVCLTGQGGKSILKHLTDSLMRHK
;
A
#
# COMPACT_ATOMS: atom_id res chain seq x y z
N TRP A 1 -31.91 13.31 1.36
CA TRP A 1 -30.89 12.68 2.22
C TRP A 1 -30.95 11.16 2.15
N ASP A 2 -32.14 10.56 2.03
CA ASP A 2 -32.30 9.10 1.90
C ASP A 2 -31.76 8.49 0.60
N ASP A 3 -31.83 9.21 -0.52
CA ASP A 3 -31.33 8.69 -1.81
C ASP A 3 -29.80 8.52 -1.85
N PHE A 4 -29.05 9.35 -1.11
CA PHE A 4 -27.59 9.23 -1.03
C PHE A 4 -27.18 7.95 -0.29
N PHE A 5 -27.84 7.62 0.83
CA PHE A 5 -27.60 6.39 1.58
C PHE A 5 -27.99 5.14 0.77
N ARG A 6 -29.12 5.18 0.06
CA ARG A 6 -29.65 4.04 -0.68
C ARG A 6 -28.87 3.71 -1.96
N ILE A 7 -28.33 4.73 -2.64
CA ILE A 7 -27.65 4.56 -3.94
C ILE A 7 -26.14 4.42 -3.80
N LEU A 8 -25.53 5.12 -2.82
CA LEU A 8 -24.07 5.20 -2.66
C LEU A 8 -23.53 4.47 -1.42
N TYR A 9 -24.26 4.51 -0.29
CA TYR A 9 -23.74 4.02 1.00
C TYR A 9 -23.94 2.51 1.19
N ILE A 10 -25.03 1.95 0.66
CA ILE A 10 -25.40 0.53 0.91
C ILE A 10 -24.79 -0.46 -0.09
N LYS A 11 -24.09 0.00 -1.15
CA LYS A 11 -23.55 -0.88 -2.19
C LYS A 11 -22.18 -1.44 -1.78
N PRO A 12 -22.06 -2.74 -1.45
CA PRO A 12 -20.84 -3.35 -0.92
C PRO A 12 -19.69 -3.43 -1.95
N TYR A 13 -19.98 -3.17 -3.23
CA TYR A 13 -19.00 -3.20 -4.32
C TYR A 13 -17.84 -2.20 -4.13
N ALA A 14 -18.06 -1.09 -3.42
CA ALA A 14 -17.00 -0.11 -3.16
C ALA A 14 -15.98 -0.59 -2.09
N ARG A 15 -16.26 -1.69 -1.38
CA ARG A 15 -15.41 -2.22 -0.31
C ARG A 15 -14.79 -3.58 -0.63
N ILE A 16 -15.07 -4.19 -1.78
CA ILE A 16 -14.47 -5.48 -2.15
C ILE A 16 -12.95 -5.37 -2.39
N GLY A 17 -12.50 -4.22 -2.91
CA GLY A 17 -11.09 -3.95 -3.19
C GLY A 17 -10.15 -4.20 -1.99
N PRO A 18 -10.35 -3.54 -0.83
CA PRO A 18 -9.48 -3.76 0.33
C PRO A 18 -9.49 -5.22 0.84
N TYR A 19 -10.61 -5.95 0.75
CA TYR A 19 -10.64 -7.36 1.12
C TYR A 19 -9.78 -8.23 0.19
N LEU A 20 -9.89 -8.01 -1.13
CA LEU A 20 -9.08 -8.74 -2.11
C LEU A 20 -7.59 -8.46 -1.93
N VAL A 21 -7.21 -7.21 -1.64
CA VAL A 21 -5.81 -6.83 -1.35
C VAL A 21 -5.27 -7.61 -0.15
N GLY A 22 -6.05 -7.72 0.92
CA GLY A 22 -5.67 -8.50 2.11
C GLY A 22 -5.51 -9.99 1.83
N ILE A 23 -6.44 -10.59 1.07
CA ILE A 23 -6.36 -12.02 0.68
C ILE A 23 -5.12 -12.27 -0.18
N VAL A 24 -4.86 -11.43 -1.18
CA VAL A 24 -3.69 -11.54 -2.06
C VAL A 24 -2.40 -11.40 -1.25
N LEU A 25 -2.33 -10.45 -0.32
CA LEU A 25 -1.19 -10.30 0.58
C LEU A 25 -0.94 -11.57 1.40
N GLY A 26 -2.00 -12.10 2.03
CA GLY A 26 -1.92 -13.33 2.82
C GLY A 26 -1.41 -14.52 1.99
N TYR A 27 -1.90 -14.65 0.76
CA TYR A 27 -1.44 -15.68 -0.18
C TYR A 27 0.04 -15.52 -0.54
N ILE A 28 0.49 -14.30 -0.82
CA ILE A 28 1.90 -14.01 -1.12
C ILE A 28 2.78 -14.38 0.08
N LEU A 29 2.36 -14.01 1.30
CA LEU A 29 3.10 -14.33 2.53
C LEU A 29 3.16 -15.83 2.79
N PHE A 30 2.06 -16.55 2.56
CA PHE A 30 2.03 -18.01 2.68
C PHE A 30 2.99 -18.68 1.70
N ARG A 31 2.95 -18.30 0.43
CA ARG A 31 3.85 -18.79 -0.62
C ARG A 31 5.32 -18.47 -0.34
N ARG A 32 5.60 -17.30 0.24
CA ARG A 32 6.95 -16.87 0.66
C ARG A 32 7.49 -17.64 1.86
N LYS A 33 6.60 -18.14 2.73
CA LYS A 33 6.99 -19.01 3.85
C LYS A 33 7.32 -20.42 3.37
N GLU A 34 6.59 -20.91 2.38
CA GLU A 34 6.77 -22.23 1.77
C GLU A 34 8.00 -22.30 0.87
N GLN A 35 8.22 -21.27 0.04
CA GLN A 35 9.41 -21.14 -0.78
C GLN A 35 10.38 -20.22 -0.07
N GLU A 36 11.51 -20.72 0.40
CA GLU A 36 12.60 -19.96 1.06
C GLU A 36 13.15 -18.86 0.13
N THR A 37 12.36 -17.82 -0.08
CA THR A 37 12.46 -16.99 -1.27
C THR A 37 13.39 -15.81 -1.02
N ARG A 38 14.21 -15.54 -2.04
CA ARG A 38 15.19 -14.46 -2.11
C ARG A 38 14.63 -13.14 -1.58
N LYS A 39 15.35 -12.54 -0.64
CA LYS A 39 15.09 -11.21 -0.07
C LYS A 39 15.04 -10.17 -1.21
N PHE A 40 14.18 -9.17 -1.05
CA PHE A 40 14.09 -8.09 -2.03
C PHE A 40 15.36 -7.22 -1.96
N GLY A 41 15.79 -6.73 -3.12
CA GLY A 41 16.86 -5.74 -3.18
C GLY A 41 16.45 -4.43 -2.51
N LEU A 42 17.43 -3.69 -2.01
CA LEU A 42 17.24 -2.38 -1.36
C LEU A 42 16.42 -1.40 -2.21
N ILE A 43 16.67 -1.40 -3.52
CA ILE A 43 15.98 -0.53 -4.49
C ILE A 43 14.48 -0.85 -4.55
N ALA A 44 14.11 -2.13 -4.53
CA ALA A 44 12.70 -2.54 -4.56
C ALA A 44 12.00 -2.19 -3.24
N LEU A 45 12.71 -2.31 -2.10
CA LEU A 45 12.19 -1.92 -0.80
C LEU A 45 11.96 -0.40 -0.70
N SER A 46 12.93 0.41 -1.14
CA SER A 46 12.81 1.87 -1.11
C SER A 46 11.72 2.36 -2.06
N ALA A 47 11.64 1.79 -3.27
CA ALA A 47 10.58 2.10 -4.22
C ALA A 47 9.19 1.81 -3.62
N GLY A 48 9.00 0.66 -2.98
CA GLY A 48 7.73 0.33 -2.34
C GLY A 48 7.37 1.26 -1.18
N TRP A 49 8.34 1.72 -0.39
CA TRP A 49 8.10 2.74 0.65
C TRP A 49 7.67 4.09 0.07
N ILE A 50 8.33 4.55 -1.00
CA ILE A 50 7.96 5.80 -1.69
C ILE A 50 6.54 5.68 -2.26
N ILE A 51 6.23 4.55 -2.90
CA ILE A 51 4.90 4.28 -3.48
C ILE A 51 3.83 4.23 -2.38
N ALA A 52 4.07 3.50 -1.29
CA ALA A 52 3.10 3.38 -0.19
C ALA A 52 2.84 4.73 0.50
N SER A 53 3.88 5.52 0.75
CA SER A 53 3.75 6.86 1.32
C SER A 53 3.03 7.80 0.37
N GLY A 54 3.42 7.83 -0.91
CA GLY A 54 2.79 8.66 -1.94
C GLY A 54 1.32 8.33 -2.14
N LEU A 55 0.97 7.03 -2.15
CA LEU A 55 -0.40 6.57 -2.31
C LEU A 55 -1.25 6.89 -1.08
N THR A 56 -0.69 6.78 0.12
CA THR A 56 -1.36 7.19 1.37
C THR A 56 -1.62 8.69 1.41
N LEU A 57 -0.61 9.50 1.05
CA LEU A 57 -0.73 10.96 0.96
C LEU A 57 -1.75 11.37 -0.09
N ALA A 58 -1.73 10.75 -1.28
CA ALA A 58 -2.71 11.00 -2.33
C ALA A 58 -4.14 10.65 -1.90
N CYS A 59 -4.33 9.58 -1.11
CA CYS A 59 -5.64 9.22 -0.57
C CYS A 59 -6.10 10.12 0.60
N LEU A 60 -5.19 10.85 1.25
CA LEU A 60 -5.52 11.73 2.36
C LEU A 60 -5.77 13.17 1.89
N PHE A 61 -4.91 13.66 0.98
CA PHE A 61 -4.92 15.02 0.47
C PHE A 61 -5.60 15.18 -0.90
N GLY A 62 -5.96 14.07 -1.55
CA GLY A 62 -6.65 14.06 -2.84
C GLY A 62 -7.88 14.97 -2.95
N PRO A 63 -8.73 15.14 -1.91
CA PRO A 63 -9.91 16.00 -2.00
C PRO A 63 -9.65 17.47 -1.66
N TYR A 64 -8.43 17.86 -1.31
CA TYR A 64 -8.16 19.19 -0.76
C TYR A 64 -8.20 20.27 -1.87
N HIS A 65 -9.19 21.15 -1.82
CA HIS A 65 -9.28 22.40 -2.61
C HIS A 65 -9.29 22.27 -4.16
N GLN A 66 -9.91 21.21 -4.72
CA GLN A 66 -10.00 21.05 -6.18
C GLN A 66 -11.43 20.71 -6.63
N HIS A 67 -11.98 21.54 -7.53
CA HIS A 67 -13.23 21.26 -8.25
C HIS A 67 -12.98 20.23 -9.36
N PHE A 68 -12.87 18.96 -8.97
CA PHE A 68 -12.70 17.87 -9.93
C PHE A 68 -13.95 17.62 -10.78
N SER A 69 -13.74 17.19 -12.03
CA SER A 69 -14.83 16.69 -12.88
C SER A 69 -15.54 15.49 -12.23
N LEU A 70 -16.80 15.25 -12.60
CA LEU A 70 -17.59 14.12 -12.08
C LEU A 70 -16.87 12.77 -12.23
N ALA A 71 -16.12 12.61 -13.33
CA ALA A 71 -15.33 11.42 -13.58
C ALA A 71 -14.26 11.23 -12.49
N THR A 72 -13.41 12.23 -12.26
CA THR A 72 -12.32 12.15 -11.27
C THR A 72 -12.83 11.92 -9.85
N ARG A 73 -13.97 12.53 -9.48
CA ARG A 73 -14.60 12.32 -8.16
C ARG A 73 -15.09 10.88 -7.98
N THR A 74 -15.66 10.30 -9.03
CA THR A 74 -16.15 8.91 -9.02
C THR A 74 -14.98 7.92 -8.96
N PHE A 75 -13.92 8.16 -9.74
CA PHE A 75 -12.69 7.36 -9.70
C PHE A 75 -12.04 7.42 -8.32
N TYR A 76 -11.88 8.63 -7.75
CA TYR A 76 -11.32 8.77 -6.42
C TYR A 76 -12.13 8.00 -5.36
N ASN A 77 -13.45 8.15 -5.38
CA ASN A 77 -14.32 7.47 -4.43
C ASN A 77 -14.24 5.94 -4.54
N ALA A 78 -14.08 5.40 -5.76
CA ALA A 78 -13.95 3.96 -5.98
C ALA A 78 -12.56 3.40 -5.57
N PHE A 79 -11.48 4.14 -5.82
CA PHE A 79 -10.12 3.61 -5.69
C PHE A 79 -9.43 3.96 -4.38
N HIS A 80 -9.77 5.07 -3.71
CA HIS A 80 -9.02 5.55 -2.54
C HIS A 80 -8.92 4.52 -1.41
N HIS A 81 -10.01 3.80 -1.12
CA HIS A 81 -10.03 2.73 -0.10
C HIS A 81 -9.11 1.56 -0.47
N THR A 82 -9.08 1.17 -1.75
CA THR A 82 -8.25 0.07 -2.25
C THR A 82 -6.78 0.46 -2.26
N CYS A 83 -6.48 1.69 -2.69
CA CYS A 83 -5.14 2.27 -2.69
C CYS A 83 -4.57 2.38 -1.28
N PHE A 84 -5.37 2.85 -0.32
CA PHE A 84 -4.97 2.89 1.09
C PHE A 84 -4.70 1.49 1.65
N ALA A 85 -5.56 0.51 1.36
CA ALA A 85 -5.34 -0.87 1.76
C ALA A 85 -4.08 -1.48 1.13
N ALA A 86 -3.77 -1.14 -0.12
CA ALA A 86 -2.54 -1.57 -0.79
C ALA A 86 -1.28 -0.99 -0.13
N SER A 87 -1.31 0.30 0.28
CA SER A 87 -0.24 0.90 1.07
C SER A 87 -0.04 0.18 2.39
N LEU A 88 -1.13 -0.11 3.12
CA LEU A 88 -1.06 -0.84 4.37
C LEU A 88 -0.56 -2.27 4.17
N ALA A 89 -0.99 -2.94 3.10
CA ALA A 89 -0.53 -4.28 2.74
C ALA A 89 0.98 -4.33 2.50
N TRP A 90 1.54 -3.31 1.85
CA TRP A 90 2.99 -3.18 1.69
C TRP A 90 3.72 -3.04 3.04
N VAL A 91 3.20 -2.21 3.95
CA VAL A 91 3.77 -2.05 5.29
C VAL A 91 3.76 -3.38 6.05
N ILE A 92 2.62 -4.07 6.08
CA ILE A 92 2.48 -5.39 6.72
C ILE A 92 3.46 -6.40 6.11
N TYR A 93 3.55 -6.44 4.78
CA TYR A 93 4.49 -7.30 4.07
C TYR A 93 5.92 -7.07 4.54
N VAL A 94 6.37 -5.82 4.55
CA VAL A 94 7.74 -5.45 4.90
C VAL A 94 8.06 -5.75 6.37
N CYS A 95 7.10 -5.55 7.27
CA CYS A 95 7.20 -5.92 8.69
C CYS A 95 7.37 -7.43 8.87
N LEU A 96 6.51 -8.24 8.23
CA LEU A 96 6.54 -9.70 8.35
C LEU A 96 7.74 -10.34 7.68
N THR A 97 8.23 -9.75 6.58
CA THR A 97 9.43 -10.26 5.90
C THR A 97 10.72 -9.83 6.61
N GLY A 98 10.65 -9.05 7.70
CA GLY A 98 11.80 -8.59 8.47
C GLY A 98 12.74 -7.65 7.70
N GLN A 99 12.30 -7.10 6.58
CA GLN A 99 13.10 -6.25 5.67
C GLN A 99 12.87 -4.74 5.89
N GLY A 100 12.00 -4.36 6.83
CA GLY A 100 11.60 -2.95 7.06
C GLY A 100 12.67 -2.00 7.59
N GLY A 101 13.79 -2.53 8.09
CA GLY A 101 14.91 -1.69 8.56
C GLY A 101 16.26 -2.40 8.53
N LYS A 102 16.25 -3.74 8.59
CA LYS A 102 17.47 -4.56 8.58
C LYS A 102 18.32 -4.33 7.33
N SER A 103 17.70 -4.13 6.18
CA SER A 103 18.41 -3.97 4.90
C SER A 103 19.15 -2.64 4.81
N ILE A 104 18.48 -1.53 5.12
CA ILE A 104 19.06 -0.17 5.10
C ILE A 104 20.18 -0.04 6.13
N LEU A 105 19.95 -0.56 7.34
CA LEU A 105 20.99 -0.57 8.38
C LEU A 105 22.21 -1.37 7.93
N LYS A 106 22.03 -2.55 7.33
CA LYS A 106 23.15 -3.34 6.81
C LYS A 106 23.97 -2.58 5.77
N HIS A 107 23.30 -1.89 4.85
CA HIS A 107 23.97 -1.12 3.80
C HIS A 107 24.76 0.06 4.37
N LEU A 108 24.20 0.76 5.37
CA LEU A 108 24.88 1.84 6.07
C LEU A 108 26.08 1.33 6.87
N THR A 109 25.94 0.18 7.56
CA THR A 109 27.03 -0.47 8.27
C THR A 109 28.14 -0.92 7.33
N ASP A 110 27.81 -1.56 6.20
CA ASP A 110 28.79 -1.99 5.19
C ASP A 110 29.51 -0.79 4.54
N SER A 111 28.83 0.35 4.42
CA SER A 111 29.43 1.58 3.89
C SER A 111 30.34 2.27 4.91
N LEU A 112 29.97 2.25 6.20
CA LEU A 112 30.80 2.73 7.29
C LEU A 112 32.06 1.87 7.50
N MET A 113 31.96 0.55 7.38
CA MET A 113 33.12 -0.35 7.51
C MET A 113 34.09 -0.27 6.33
N ARG A 114 33.67 0.23 5.17
CA ARG A 114 34.58 0.46 4.03
C ARG A 114 35.45 1.71 4.15
N HIS A 115 35.09 2.62 5.05
CA HIS A 115 35.79 3.90 5.24
C HIS A 115 36.73 3.91 6.46
N LYS A 116 36.85 2.78 7.17
CA LYS A 116 37.71 2.59 8.35
C LYS A 116 38.77 1.53 8.04
#